data_AF-W8CA00-F1
#
_entry.id   AF-W8CA00-F1
#
_cell.length_a   1.000
_cell.length_b   1.000
_cell.length_c   1.000
_cell.angle_alpha   90.00
_cell.angle_beta   90.00
_cell.angle_gamma   90.00
#
_symmetry.space_group_name_H-M   'P 1'
#
loop_
_entity.id
_entity.type
_entity.pdbx_description
1 polymer ?
#
loop_
_entity_poly.entity_id
_entity_poly.type
_entity_poly.pdbx_seq_one_letter_code
_entity_poly.pdbx_strand_id
1 'polypeptide(L)'
;MEKFICDVIKEIEPFVENDYILVYFHQGLKEHSKPSAQLLWNSYKELDRNFRKNLKNLYVVHPTLFIRFIWKFFSPFISDKFRQKLVYISSLDELRQALGLSKIKVPNSVCDFDDQLFRSKSSGTFGYGYGSGNNSTSKQMANTVQFGAPLKFIVSNSPCLNSIPPIVRKCVDSLSMTGMIDTEGIFRRSGNHTEIIALKERVNRGEDVDLSKVNVHVIAGLLKSFLRDLSEPLLTFELYDDITSFLDWPKEERSRNVTQLIREKLPEENYELFKYLVEFLVRVMECEDLNKMTSSNLAIVFGPNFLWSNRSNTTLEDIRPINAFIDFVLQNHKDIYLIDVNQRHTPIG
;
A
#
# COMPACT_ATOMS: atom_id res chain seq x y z
N MET A 1 -12.83 -25.02 -12.89
CA MET A 1 -12.47 -24.50 -11.55
C MET A 1 -13.58 -24.76 -10.54
N GLU A 2 -14.85 -24.56 -10.88
CA GLU A 2 -16.00 -24.97 -10.04
C GLU A 2 -15.95 -26.46 -9.66
N LYS A 3 -15.72 -27.36 -10.63
CA LYS A 3 -15.54 -28.80 -10.38
C LYS A 3 -14.44 -29.12 -9.36
N PHE A 4 -13.32 -28.40 -9.40
CA PHE A 4 -12.21 -28.56 -8.46
C PHE A 4 -12.61 -28.19 -7.02
N ILE A 5 -13.43 -27.14 -6.86
CA ILE A 5 -13.88 -26.71 -5.54
C ILE A 5 -14.86 -27.73 -4.96
N CYS A 6 -15.78 -28.26 -5.77
CA CYS A 6 -16.66 -29.36 -5.34
C CYS A 6 -15.86 -30.61 -4.94
N ASP A 7 -14.80 -30.95 -5.69
CA ASP A 7 -13.93 -32.10 -5.39
C ASP A 7 -13.17 -31.86 -4.07
N VAL A 8 -12.64 -30.66 -3.85
CA VAL A 8 -11.98 -30.28 -2.57
C VAL A 8 -12.97 -30.32 -1.39
N ILE A 9 -14.21 -29.85 -1.58
CA ILE A 9 -15.24 -29.90 -0.54
C ILE A 9 -15.54 -31.35 -0.13
N LYS A 10 -15.70 -32.26 -1.11
CA LYS A 10 -15.93 -33.69 -0.86
C LYS A 10 -14.77 -34.37 -0.13
N GLU A 11 -13.54 -34.03 -0.46
CA GLU A 11 -12.35 -34.58 0.21
C GLU A 11 -12.23 -34.10 1.66
N ILE A 12 -12.70 -32.88 1.96
CA ILE A 12 -12.62 -32.29 3.30
C ILE A 12 -13.83 -32.69 4.16
N GLU A 13 -14.97 -33.04 3.56
CA GLU A 13 -16.24 -33.37 4.23
C GLU A 13 -16.11 -34.37 5.41
N PRO A 14 -15.34 -35.48 5.32
CA PRO A 14 -15.18 -36.42 6.44
C PRO A 14 -14.50 -35.82 7.68
N PHE A 15 -13.76 -34.72 7.52
CA PHE A 15 -13.00 -34.07 8.58
C PHE A 15 -13.77 -32.93 9.26
N VAL A 16 -14.87 -32.48 8.63
CA VAL A 16 -15.63 -31.29 9.04
C VAL A 16 -16.52 -31.54 10.25
N GLU A 17 -16.78 -32.81 10.57
CA GLU A 17 -17.54 -33.19 11.77
C GLU A 17 -16.80 -32.83 13.07
N ASN A 18 -15.46 -32.73 13.02
CA ASN A 18 -14.59 -32.40 14.14
C ASN A 18 -13.94 -31.02 13.97
N ASP A 19 -13.36 -30.49 15.04
CA ASP A 19 -12.55 -29.26 14.96
C ASP A 19 -11.34 -29.47 14.04
N TYR A 20 -11.21 -28.65 13.01
CA TYR A 20 -10.15 -28.79 12.01
C TYR A 20 -9.47 -27.46 11.70
N ILE A 21 -8.24 -27.54 11.19
CA ILE A 21 -7.47 -26.41 10.68
C ILE A 21 -7.31 -26.61 9.18
N LEU A 22 -7.55 -25.56 8.40
CA LEU A 22 -7.34 -25.58 6.96
C LEU A 22 -6.12 -24.74 6.61
N VAL A 23 -5.18 -25.32 5.87
CA VAL A 23 -4.00 -24.62 5.36
C VAL A 23 -4.09 -24.55 3.85
N TYR A 24 -4.23 -23.35 3.31
CA TYR A 24 -4.30 -23.07 1.90
C TYR A 24 -2.98 -22.45 1.42
N PHE A 25 -2.24 -23.21 0.60
CA PHE A 25 -1.00 -22.73 -0.03
C PHE A 25 -1.33 -22.02 -1.34
N HIS A 26 -1.21 -20.70 -1.34
CA HIS A 26 -1.57 -19.85 -2.47
C HIS A 26 -0.43 -19.73 -3.49
N GLN A 27 0.04 -20.86 -4.01
CA GLN A 27 1.15 -20.96 -4.96
C GLN A 27 0.69 -21.25 -6.40
N GLY A 28 1.49 -20.83 -7.39
CA GLY A 28 1.40 -21.34 -8.78
C GLY A 28 0.22 -20.85 -9.64
N LEU A 29 -0.55 -19.85 -9.18
CA LEU A 29 -1.63 -19.27 -9.98
C LEU A 29 -1.08 -18.37 -11.10
N LYS A 30 -1.10 -18.89 -12.34
CA LYS A 30 -0.87 -18.10 -13.55
C LYS A 30 -2.07 -17.17 -13.78
N GLU A 31 -1.89 -16.05 -14.49
CA GLU A 31 -2.98 -15.06 -14.66
C GLU A 31 -4.28 -15.65 -15.21
N HIS A 32 -4.20 -16.65 -16.09
CA HIS A 32 -5.36 -17.37 -16.64
C HIS A 32 -5.98 -18.42 -15.69
N SER A 33 -5.34 -18.74 -14.57
CA SER A 33 -5.82 -19.71 -13.57
C SER A 33 -6.15 -19.09 -12.22
N LYS A 34 -6.08 -17.75 -12.09
CA LYS A 34 -6.53 -17.03 -10.89
C LYS A 34 -8.06 -17.05 -10.81
N PRO A 35 -8.67 -17.52 -9.71
CA PRO A 35 -10.12 -17.48 -9.54
C PRO A 35 -10.60 -16.02 -9.48
N SER A 36 -11.71 -15.70 -10.15
CA SER A 36 -12.33 -14.39 -10.02
C SER A 36 -12.89 -14.19 -8.60
N ALA A 37 -13.06 -12.94 -8.17
CA ALA A 37 -13.68 -12.64 -6.89
C ALA A 37 -15.09 -13.26 -6.79
N GLN A 38 -15.86 -13.21 -7.88
CA GLN A 38 -17.20 -13.82 -7.98
C GLN A 38 -17.16 -15.33 -7.80
N LEU A 39 -16.16 -16.01 -8.37
CA LEU A 39 -15.99 -17.44 -8.19
C LEU A 39 -15.69 -17.80 -6.74
N LEU A 40 -14.72 -17.11 -6.10
CA LEU A 40 -14.39 -17.33 -4.69
C LEU A 40 -15.59 -17.10 -3.76
N TRP A 41 -16.44 -16.14 -4.10
CA TRP A 41 -17.66 -15.84 -3.37
C TRP A 41 -18.72 -16.93 -3.50
N ASN A 42 -18.97 -17.39 -4.72
CA ASN A 42 -19.92 -18.47 -4.96
C ASN A 42 -19.48 -19.75 -4.24
N SER A 43 -18.18 -20.03 -4.26
CA SER A 43 -17.60 -21.16 -3.52
C SER A 43 -17.74 -21.02 -2.00
N TYR A 44 -17.57 -19.82 -1.44
CA TYR A 44 -17.83 -19.58 -0.02
C TYR A 44 -19.29 -19.84 0.37
N LYS A 45 -20.23 -19.50 -0.51
CA LYS A 45 -21.67 -19.75 -0.30
C LYS A 45 -22.05 -21.22 -0.37
N GLU A 46 -21.35 -21.99 -1.18
CA GLU A 46 -21.54 -23.45 -1.30
C GLU A 46 -21.01 -24.22 -0.09
N LEU A 47 -20.15 -23.61 0.74
CA LEU A 47 -19.70 -24.23 2.00
C LEU A 47 -20.85 -24.29 3.02
N ASP A 48 -21.26 -25.51 3.32
CA ASP A 48 -22.30 -25.75 4.31
C ASP A 48 -21.90 -25.23 5.71
N ARG A 49 -22.88 -24.99 6.57
CA ARG A 49 -22.72 -24.42 7.91
C ARG A 49 -21.68 -25.16 8.75
N ASN A 50 -21.59 -26.48 8.60
CA ASN A 50 -20.67 -27.32 9.36
C ASN A 50 -19.19 -27.01 9.01
N PHE A 51 -18.89 -26.73 7.74
CA PHE A 51 -17.54 -26.31 7.31
C PHE A 51 -17.10 -25.04 8.05
N ARG A 52 -17.99 -24.07 8.21
CA ARG A 52 -17.66 -22.78 8.86
C ARG A 52 -17.62 -22.86 10.38
N LYS A 53 -18.44 -23.74 10.98
CA LYS A 53 -18.58 -23.87 12.44
C LYS A 53 -17.33 -24.47 13.06
N ASN A 54 -16.89 -25.63 12.56
CA ASN A 54 -15.83 -26.44 13.18
C ASN A 54 -14.42 -26.09 12.68
N LEU A 55 -14.30 -25.20 11.70
CA LEU A 55 -13.01 -24.61 11.32
C LEU A 55 -12.45 -23.80 12.50
N LYS A 56 -11.27 -24.12 13.00
CA LYS A 56 -10.56 -23.34 14.02
C LYS A 56 -9.82 -22.16 13.40
N ASN A 57 -8.91 -22.46 12.48
CA ASN A 57 -8.12 -21.48 11.75
C ASN A 57 -8.04 -21.86 10.27
N LEU A 58 -8.09 -20.86 9.40
CA LEU A 58 -7.77 -20.92 7.99
C LEU A 58 -6.49 -20.16 7.74
N TYR A 59 -5.39 -20.89 7.57
CA TYR A 59 -4.09 -20.33 7.22
C TYR A 59 -3.98 -20.16 5.71
N VAL A 60 -3.85 -18.92 5.23
CA VAL A 60 -3.53 -18.61 3.84
C VAL A 60 -2.04 -18.33 3.75
N VAL A 61 -1.31 -19.29 3.19
CA VAL A 61 0.16 -19.25 3.08
C VAL A 61 0.55 -18.62 1.75
N HIS A 62 1.47 -17.66 1.79
CA HIS A 62 1.89 -16.81 0.66
C HIS A 62 0.74 -16.04 0.00
N PRO A 63 -0.05 -15.26 0.75
CA PRO A 63 -1.16 -14.52 0.18
C PRO A 63 -0.68 -13.48 -0.84
N THR A 64 -1.33 -13.44 -2.00
CA THR A 64 -1.16 -12.33 -2.95
C THR A 64 -1.91 -11.08 -2.48
N LEU A 65 -1.57 -9.91 -3.02
CA LEU A 65 -2.37 -8.70 -2.77
C LEU A 65 -3.83 -8.90 -3.16
N PHE A 66 -4.08 -9.61 -4.28
CA PHE A 66 -5.41 -9.97 -4.74
C PHE A 66 -6.23 -10.72 -3.68
N ILE A 67 -5.67 -11.79 -3.07
CA ILE A 67 -6.39 -12.54 -2.04
C ILE A 67 -6.65 -11.66 -0.81
N ARG A 68 -5.69 -10.81 -0.41
CA ARG A 68 -5.85 -9.88 0.72
C ARG A 68 -6.96 -8.85 0.47
N PHE A 69 -7.09 -8.35 -0.75
CA PHE A 69 -8.15 -7.40 -1.12
C PHE A 69 -9.52 -8.04 -1.26
N ILE A 70 -9.60 -9.26 -1.81
CA ILE A 70 -10.86 -10.01 -1.91
C ILE A 70 -11.50 -10.23 -0.54
N TRP A 71 -10.73 -10.61 0.46
CA TRP A 71 -11.26 -10.80 1.82
C TRP A 71 -11.69 -9.48 2.46
N LYS A 72 -11.06 -8.35 2.11
CA LYS A 72 -11.54 -7.02 2.49
C LYS A 72 -12.84 -6.63 1.80
N PHE A 73 -13.02 -7.01 0.53
CA PHE A 73 -14.23 -6.74 -0.24
C PHE A 73 -15.43 -7.60 0.21
N PHE A 74 -15.21 -8.88 0.54
CA PHE A 74 -16.26 -9.77 1.08
C PHE A 74 -16.48 -9.63 2.59
N SER A 75 -15.67 -8.80 3.25
CA SER A 75 -15.77 -8.47 4.68
C SER A 75 -17.21 -8.19 5.16
N PRO A 76 -18.04 -7.37 4.46
CA PRO A 76 -19.42 -7.07 4.90
C PRO A 76 -20.37 -8.27 4.85
N PHE A 77 -20.00 -9.32 4.12
CA PHE A 77 -20.86 -10.46 3.82
C PHE A 77 -20.37 -11.77 4.47
N ILE A 78 -19.22 -11.73 5.15
CA ILE A 78 -18.62 -12.81 5.92
C ILE A 78 -18.83 -12.51 7.40
N SER A 79 -19.28 -13.50 8.18
CA SER A 79 -19.47 -13.32 9.61
C SER A 79 -18.14 -12.96 10.30
N ASP A 80 -18.18 -12.04 11.26
CA ASP A 80 -16.98 -11.62 12.00
C ASP A 80 -16.30 -12.81 12.70
N LYS A 81 -17.10 -13.79 13.15
CA LYS A 81 -16.62 -15.07 13.70
C LYS A 81 -15.81 -15.89 12.71
N PHE A 82 -16.12 -15.86 11.42
CA PHE A 82 -15.32 -16.53 10.40
C PHE A 82 -14.08 -15.70 10.04
N ARG A 83 -14.21 -14.37 10.03
CA ARG A 83 -13.08 -13.46 9.76
C ARG A 83 -11.96 -13.62 10.78
N GLN A 84 -12.30 -13.78 12.06
CA GLN A 84 -11.33 -14.00 13.14
C GLN A 84 -10.53 -15.31 12.99
N LYS A 85 -11.01 -16.25 12.18
CA LYS A 85 -10.34 -17.53 11.91
C LYS A 85 -9.34 -17.43 10.75
N LEU A 86 -9.35 -16.35 9.98
CA LEU A 86 -8.48 -16.18 8.81
C LEU A 86 -7.11 -15.64 9.22
N VAL A 87 -6.06 -16.41 8.97
CA VAL A 87 -4.70 -16.06 9.33
C VAL A 87 -3.82 -16.06 8.09
N TYR A 88 -3.11 -14.96 7.85
CA TYR A 88 -2.21 -14.82 6.71
C TYR A 88 -0.78 -15.15 7.12
N ILE A 89 -0.15 -16.09 6.43
CA ILE A 89 1.21 -16.54 6.72
C ILE A 89 2.10 -16.30 5.51
N SER A 90 3.27 -15.74 5.74
CA SER A 90 4.18 -15.29 4.68
C SER A 90 5.31 -16.27 4.36
N SER A 91 5.55 -17.27 5.23
CA SER A 91 6.56 -18.33 5.05
C SER A 91 6.13 -19.68 5.63
N LEU A 92 6.78 -20.76 5.17
CA LEU A 92 6.58 -22.09 5.73
C LEU A 92 7.07 -22.22 7.19
N ASP A 93 8.06 -21.43 7.59
CA ASP A 93 8.54 -21.42 8.97
C ASP A 93 7.56 -20.76 9.94
N GLU A 94 6.91 -19.67 9.52
CA GLU A 94 5.83 -19.04 10.29
C GLU A 94 4.64 -20.00 10.44
N LEU A 95 4.33 -20.79 9.40
CA LEU A 95 3.33 -21.86 9.48
C LEU A 95 3.72 -22.94 10.49
N ARG A 96 4.99 -23.37 10.51
CA ARG A 96 5.49 -24.37 11.49
C ARG A 96 5.33 -23.88 12.91
N GLN A 97 5.70 -22.63 13.17
CA GLN A 97 5.56 -22.02 14.48
C GLN A 97 4.10 -21.88 14.90
N ALA A 98 3.23 -21.42 14.00
CA ALA A 98 1.80 -21.27 14.26
C ALA A 98 1.08 -22.60 14.52
N LEU A 99 1.57 -23.70 13.94
CA LEU A 99 1.01 -25.04 14.15
C LEU A 99 1.72 -25.83 15.27
N GLY A 100 2.81 -25.32 15.85
CA GLY A 100 3.61 -26.02 16.84
C GLY A 100 4.28 -27.29 16.31
N LEU A 101 4.58 -27.34 15.01
CA LEU A 101 5.12 -28.53 14.34
C LEU A 101 6.62 -28.36 14.10
N SER A 102 7.42 -29.35 14.52
CA SER A 102 8.86 -29.41 14.23
C SER A 102 9.16 -29.71 12.76
N LYS A 103 8.23 -30.34 12.04
CA LYS A 103 8.30 -30.60 10.60
C LYS A 103 6.90 -30.68 10.00
N ILE A 104 6.70 -30.03 8.86
CA ILE A 104 5.48 -30.17 8.04
C ILE A 104 5.85 -30.91 6.76
N LYS A 105 5.08 -31.94 6.40
CA LYS A 105 5.16 -32.58 5.09
C LYS A 105 4.34 -31.76 4.10
N VAL A 106 5.00 -30.95 3.27
CA VAL A 106 4.38 -30.23 2.15
C VAL A 106 5.03 -30.68 0.83
N PRO A 107 4.33 -30.58 -0.32
CA PRO A 107 4.90 -30.88 -1.62
C PRO A 107 6.16 -30.06 -1.92
N ASN A 108 7.12 -30.64 -2.64
CA ASN A 108 8.38 -29.97 -2.99
C ASN A 108 8.16 -28.64 -3.73
N SER A 109 7.12 -28.55 -4.55
CA SER A 109 6.77 -27.29 -5.24
C SER A 109 6.48 -26.13 -4.27
N VAL A 110 5.93 -26.41 -3.08
CA VAL A 110 5.71 -25.40 -2.03
C VAL A 110 7.03 -24.99 -1.40
N CYS A 111 7.90 -25.96 -1.10
CA CYS A 111 9.24 -25.68 -0.56
C CYS A 111 10.04 -24.84 -1.56
N ASP A 112 10.07 -25.22 -2.83
CA ASP A 112 10.78 -24.51 -3.88
C ASP A 112 10.25 -23.08 -4.07
N PHE A 113 8.94 -22.88 -3.91
CA PHE A 113 8.30 -21.57 -4.00
C PHE A 113 8.60 -20.69 -2.78
N ASP A 114 8.55 -21.25 -1.57
CA ASP A 114 8.96 -20.57 -0.33
C ASP A 114 10.44 -20.17 -0.39
N ASP A 115 11.31 -21.07 -0.88
CA ASP A 115 12.73 -20.83 -1.12
C ASP A 115 12.96 -19.78 -2.21
N GLN A 116 12.19 -19.79 -3.31
CA GLN A 116 12.28 -18.75 -4.34
C GLN A 116 11.84 -17.39 -3.82
N LEU A 117 10.75 -17.32 -3.05
CA LEU A 117 10.33 -16.08 -2.38
C LEU A 117 11.39 -15.61 -1.38
N PHE A 118 12.01 -16.52 -0.65
CA PHE A 118 13.09 -16.23 0.28
C PHE A 118 14.36 -15.77 -0.45
N ARG A 119 14.69 -16.37 -1.60
CA ARG A 119 15.82 -15.99 -2.46
C ARG A 119 15.59 -14.64 -3.13
N SER A 120 14.39 -14.37 -3.65
CA SER A 120 14.00 -13.04 -4.17
C SER A 120 13.97 -11.98 -3.06
N LYS A 121 13.65 -12.35 -1.82
CA LYS A 121 13.83 -11.49 -0.64
C LYS A 121 15.29 -11.40 -0.19
N SER A 122 16.17 -12.35 -0.52
CA SER A 122 17.59 -12.37 -0.14
C SER A 122 18.51 -11.68 -1.16
N SER A 123 18.12 -11.65 -2.44
CA SER A 123 18.75 -10.81 -3.48
C SER A 123 18.19 -9.37 -3.46
N GLY A 124 17.10 -9.12 -2.74
CA GLY A 124 16.45 -7.83 -2.63
C GLY A 124 15.90 -7.53 -1.24
N THR A 125 16.64 -7.78 -0.15
CA THR A 125 16.47 -7.17 1.18
C THR A 125 17.70 -7.47 2.04
N PHE A 126 18.24 -6.43 2.65
CA PHE A 126 19.28 -6.47 3.66
C PHE A 126 18.58 -6.85 4.98
N GLY A 127 18.79 -8.07 5.46
CA GLY A 127 18.19 -8.55 6.70
C GLY A 127 18.91 -7.97 7.93
N TYR A 128 18.17 -7.34 8.83
CA TYR A 128 18.44 -7.49 10.26
C TYR A 128 17.92 -8.86 10.68
N GLY A 129 18.82 -9.74 11.11
CA GLY A 129 18.51 -11.03 11.71
C GLY A 129 19.60 -11.37 12.72
N TYR A 130 19.22 -11.44 13.99
CA TYR A 130 20.02 -12.03 15.05
C TYR A 130 20.40 -13.47 14.67
N GLY A 131 21.70 -13.70 14.52
CA GLY A 131 22.31 -15.00 14.35
C GLY A 131 23.76 -14.87 14.76
N SER A 132 24.09 -15.47 15.90
CA SER A 132 25.41 -15.47 16.53
C SER A 132 26.50 -15.89 15.54
N GLY A 133 27.44 -15.00 15.27
CA GLY A 133 28.57 -15.23 14.37
C GLY A 133 29.21 -13.90 13.96
N ASN A 134 30.31 -13.54 14.62
CA ASN A 134 31.11 -12.35 14.34
C ASN A 134 31.46 -12.22 12.86
N ASN A 135 30.90 -11.21 12.18
CA ASN A 135 31.64 -10.25 11.34
C ASN A 135 30.68 -9.19 10.77
N SER A 136 30.83 -7.98 11.27
CA SER A 136 30.16 -6.75 10.84
C SER A 136 30.59 -6.34 9.42
N THR A 137 29.73 -6.58 8.45
CA THR A 137 29.67 -5.77 7.22
C THR A 137 28.22 -5.36 7.00
N SER A 138 27.90 -4.12 7.37
CA SER A 138 26.67 -3.43 7.01
C SER A 138 26.58 -3.45 5.49
N LYS A 139 25.76 -4.35 4.96
CA LYS A 139 25.53 -4.43 3.55
C LYS A 139 24.90 -3.03 3.22
N GLN A 140 25.52 -2.28 2.31
CA GLN A 140 25.21 -0.88 2.00
C GLN A 140 24.14 -0.82 0.88
N MET A 141 23.10 0.00 1.03
CA MET A 141 22.12 0.25 -0.05
C MET A 141 22.81 0.92 -1.24
N ALA A 142 22.51 0.48 -2.47
CA ALA A 142 23.05 1.15 -3.65
C ALA A 142 22.51 2.58 -3.75
N ASN A 143 23.37 3.54 -4.08
CA ASN A 143 23.02 4.97 -4.13
C ASN A 143 21.93 5.28 -5.18
N THR A 144 21.68 4.38 -6.12
CA THR A 144 20.65 4.49 -7.16
C THR A 144 19.24 4.13 -6.69
N VAL A 145 19.07 3.58 -5.49
CA VAL A 145 17.77 3.12 -4.99
C VAL A 145 16.83 4.31 -4.77
N GLN A 146 15.61 4.22 -5.31
CA GLN A 146 14.55 5.22 -5.11
C GLN A 146 13.27 4.64 -4.48
N PHE A 147 13.01 3.34 -4.58
CA PHE A 147 11.88 2.67 -3.93
C PHE A 147 12.36 1.81 -2.76
N GLY A 148 11.60 1.76 -1.65
CA GLY A 148 11.97 0.94 -0.49
C GLY A 148 12.95 1.63 0.47
N ALA A 149 13.25 2.91 0.27
CA ALA A 149 14.29 3.64 0.98
C ALA A 149 13.71 4.80 1.82
N PRO A 150 14.43 5.26 2.87
CA PRO A 150 14.10 6.51 3.54
C PRO A 150 14.22 7.69 2.57
N LEU A 151 13.30 8.65 2.64
CA LEU A 151 13.33 9.83 1.76
C LEU A 151 14.67 10.56 1.82
N LYS A 152 15.20 10.76 3.04
CA LYS A 152 16.50 11.40 3.26
C LYS A 152 17.66 10.70 2.54
N PHE A 153 17.62 9.36 2.46
CA PHE A 153 18.61 8.60 1.70
C PHE A 153 18.50 8.92 0.20
N ILE A 154 17.29 8.93 -0.35
CA ILE A 154 17.05 9.22 -1.77
C ILE A 154 17.51 10.64 -2.10
N VAL A 155 17.14 11.63 -1.28
CA VAL A 155 17.53 13.04 -1.45
C VAL A 155 19.05 13.20 -1.44
N SER A 156 19.76 12.46 -0.59
CA SER A 156 21.21 12.55 -0.47
C SER A 156 21.98 11.84 -1.59
N ASN A 157 21.37 10.86 -2.27
CA ASN A 157 22.07 9.96 -3.19
C ASN A 157 21.59 10.05 -4.64
N SER A 158 20.49 10.76 -4.91
CA SER A 158 19.93 10.96 -6.24
C SER A 158 19.93 12.45 -6.62
N PRO A 159 19.96 12.78 -7.94
CA PRO A 159 19.94 14.16 -8.42
C PRO A 159 18.55 14.80 -8.25
N CYS A 160 18.16 15.06 -7.00
CA CYS A 160 16.90 15.69 -6.64
C CYS A 160 16.99 17.20 -6.91
N LEU A 161 15.94 17.77 -7.51
CA LEU A 161 15.75 19.23 -7.57
C LEU A 161 14.67 19.59 -6.54
N ASN A 162 15.03 20.45 -5.59
CA ASN A 162 14.23 20.87 -4.42
C ASN A 162 13.74 19.67 -3.58
N SER A 163 14.64 18.74 -3.25
CA SER A 163 14.30 17.51 -2.50
C SER A 163 13.28 16.58 -3.18
N ILE A 164 12.87 16.86 -4.42
CA ILE A 164 11.92 16.03 -5.17
C ILE A 164 12.66 14.90 -5.91
N PRO A 165 12.37 13.61 -5.59
CA PRO A 165 12.99 12.46 -6.24
C PRO A 165 12.77 12.44 -7.76
N PRO A 166 13.80 12.09 -8.57
CA PRO A 166 13.71 12.06 -10.03
C PRO A 166 12.50 11.29 -10.58
N ILE A 167 12.19 10.10 -10.04
CA ILE A 167 11.05 9.32 -10.53
C ILE A 167 9.70 9.98 -10.22
N VAL A 168 9.58 10.66 -9.07
CA VAL A 168 8.37 11.41 -8.70
C VAL A 168 8.15 12.54 -9.70
N ARG A 169 9.19 13.32 -10.00
CA ARG A 169 9.13 14.41 -10.98
C ARG A 169 8.72 13.89 -12.35
N LYS A 170 9.38 12.84 -12.86
CA LYS A 170 9.03 12.22 -14.15
C LYS A 170 7.58 11.77 -14.23
N CYS A 171 7.07 11.14 -13.17
CA CYS A 171 5.66 10.73 -13.10
C CYS A 171 4.74 11.95 -13.13
N VAL A 172 5.01 12.97 -12.31
CA VAL A 172 4.19 14.20 -12.27
C VAL A 172 4.22 14.94 -13.60
N ASP A 173 5.38 15.10 -14.22
CA ASP A 173 5.52 15.76 -15.53
C ASP A 173 4.72 15.02 -16.60
N SER A 174 4.85 13.68 -16.66
CA SER A 174 4.13 12.84 -17.63
C SER A 174 2.61 12.89 -17.41
N LEU A 175 2.16 12.82 -16.16
CA LEU A 175 0.74 12.86 -15.82
C LEU A 175 0.14 14.26 -15.94
N SER A 176 0.95 15.32 -15.90
CA SER A 176 0.51 16.71 -16.08
C SER A 176 0.23 17.07 -17.54
N MET A 177 0.65 16.23 -18.50
CA MET A 177 0.42 16.49 -19.92
C MET A 177 -1.07 16.48 -20.27
N THR A 178 -1.49 17.37 -21.17
CA THR A 178 -2.84 17.38 -21.75
C THR A 178 -3.20 16.00 -22.30
N GLY A 179 -4.41 15.52 -22.01
CA GLY A 179 -4.87 14.17 -22.36
C GLY A 179 -4.47 13.08 -21.35
N MET A 180 -3.38 13.25 -20.61
CA MET A 180 -3.05 12.36 -19.48
C MET A 180 -3.83 12.77 -18.24
N ILE A 181 -3.75 14.05 -17.86
CA ILE A 181 -4.40 14.60 -16.67
C ILE A 181 -5.94 14.50 -16.73
N ASP A 182 -6.50 14.51 -17.94
CA ASP A 182 -7.93 14.44 -18.22
C ASP A 182 -8.48 13.01 -18.23
N THR A 183 -7.61 11.99 -18.07
CA THR A 183 -8.04 10.59 -18.14
C THR A 183 -9.00 10.23 -17.01
N GLU A 184 -10.19 9.73 -17.38
CA GLU A 184 -11.19 9.26 -16.43
C GLU A 184 -10.64 8.21 -15.43
N GLY A 185 -10.78 8.54 -14.15
CA GLY A 185 -10.33 7.69 -13.05
C GLY A 185 -8.81 7.59 -12.93
N ILE A 186 -8.06 8.60 -13.37
CA ILE A 186 -6.64 8.76 -13.03
C ILE A 186 -6.43 8.57 -11.51
N PHE A 187 -5.39 7.85 -11.12
CA PHE A 187 -5.15 7.34 -9.75
C PHE A 187 -6.18 6.35 -9.18
N ARG A 188 -7.45 6.37 -9.56
CA ARG A 188 -8.47 5.42 -9.08
C ARG A 188 -8.34 4.05 -9.76
N ARG A 189 -8.19 4.02 -11.09
CA ARG A 189 -8.07 2.77 -11.86
C ARG A 189 -6.69 2.17 -11.71
N SER A 190 -6.62 0.83 -11.69
CA SER A 190 -5.37 0.09 -11.58
C SER A 190 -4.67 0.01 -12.93
N GLY A 191 -3.38 0.35 -12.95
CA GLY A 191 -2.48 0.02 -14.05
C GLY A 191 -2.01 -1.43 -14.01
N ASN A 192 -1.28 -1.86 -15.04
CA ASN A 192 -0.64 -3.17 -15.09
C ASN A 192 0.39 -3.30 -13.95
N HIS A 193 0.11 -4.16 -12.98
CA HIS A 193 0.94 -4.33 -11.79
C HIS A 193 2.33 -4.89 -12.10
N THR A 194 2.43 -5.80 -13.07
CA THR A 194 3.71 -6.38 -13.49
C THR A 194 4.62 -5.32 -14.10
N GLU A 195 4.03 -4.43 -14.92
CA GLU A 195 4.76 -3.30 -15.51
C GLU A 195 5.22 -2.30 -14.44
N ILE A 196 4.39 -2.01 -13.43
CA ILE A 196 4.80 -1.16 -12.29
C ILE A 196 6.00 -1.78 -11.55
N ILE A 197 5.98 -3.09 -11.27
CA ILE A 197 7.12 -3.77 -10.63
C ILE A 197 8.37 -3.66 -11.50
N ALA A 198 8.25 -3.95 -12.80
CA ALA A 198 9.39 -3.88 -13.71
C ALA A 198 9.99 -2.46 -13.76
N LEU A 199 9.15 -1.42 -13.80
CA LEU A 199 9.60 -0.02 -13.77
C LEU A 199 10.30 0.32 -12.45
N LYS A 200 9.77 -0.11 -11.30
CA LYS A 200 10.42 0.09 -9.99
C LYS A 200 11.81 -0.51 -9.95
N GLU A 201 11.97 -1.74 -10.43
CA GLU A 201 13.26 -2.42 -10.44
C GLU A 201 14.28 -1.71 -11.33
N ARG A 202 13.85 -1.28 -12.54
CA ARG A 202 14.70 -0.50 -13.45
C ARG A 202 15.15 0.81 -12.82
N VAL A 203 14.23 1.54 -12.19
CA VAL A 203 14.56 2.79 -11.49
C VAL A 203 15.55 2.54 -10.34
N ASN A 204 15.37 1.49 -9.54
CA ASN A 204 16.30 1.16 -8.44
C ASN A 204 17.70 0.77 -8.93
N ARG A 205 17.82 0.24 -10.15
CA ARG A 205 19.12 0.01 -10.83
C ARG A 205 19.75 1.29 -11.38
N GLY A 206 19.09 2.44 -11.25
CA GLY A 206 19.55 3.72 -11.78
C GLY A 206 19.31 3.88 -13.29
N GLU A 207 18.47 3.03 -13.89
CA GLU A 207 18.15 3.15 -15.31
C GLU A 207 17.28 4.37 -15.58
N ASP A 208 17.56 5.03 -16.70
CA ASP A 208 16.72 6.11 -17.22
C ASP A 208 15.45 5.50 -17.86
N VAL A 209 14.34 5.54 -17.13
CA VAL A 209 13.05 5.06 -17.63
C VAL A 209 12.34 6.15 -18.44
N ASP A 210 11.93 5.79 -19.66
CA ASP A 210 11.04 6.59 -20.52
C ASP A 210 9.57 6.22 -20.22
N LEU A 211 8.78 7.24 -19.88
CA LEU A 211 7.37 7.10 -19.55
C LEU A 211 6.43 7.56 -20.68
N SER A 212 6.97 8.07 -21.80
CA SER A 212 6.18 8.68 -22.88
C SER A 212 5.13 7.76 -23.53
N LYS A 213 5.41 6.45 -23.56
CA LYS A 213 4.52 5.41 -24.11
C LYS A 213 3.86 4.53 -23.05
N VAL A 214 4.09 4.84 -21.77
CA VAL A 214 3.58 4.05 -20.65
C VAL A 214 2.13 4.47 -20.38
N ASN A 215 1.27 3.49 -20.08
CA ASN A 215 -0.13 3.76 -19.78
C ASN A 215 -0.27 4.70 -18.55
N VAL A 216 -1.17 5.67 -18.63
CA VAL A 216 -1.46 6.64 -17.56
C VAL A 216 -1.74 6.00 -16.19
N HIS A 217 -2.45 4.87 -16.13
CA HIS A 217 -2.74 4.17 -14.88
C HIS A 217 -1.52 3.43 -14.32
N VAL A 218 -0.55 3.06 -15.18
CA VAL A 218 0.74 2.50 -14.75
C VAL A 218 1.61 3.60 -14.14
N ILE A 219 1.71 4.77 -14.78
CA ILE A 219 2.47 5.91 -14.24
C ILE A 219 1.84 6.38 -12.91
N ALA A 220 0.51 6.51 -12.86
CA ALA A 220 -0.22 6.83 -11.63
C ALA A 220 0.00 5.78 -10.54
N GLY A 221 0.04 4.50 -10.90
CA GLY A 221 0.36 3.39 -9.99
C GLY A 221 1.81 3.44 -9.49
N LEU A 222 2.75 3.82 -10.34
CA LEU A 222 4.16 3.96 -10.01
C LEU A 222 4.38 5.10 -9.00
N LEU A 223 3.75 6.26 -9.23
CA LEU A 223 3.81 7.40 -8.29
C LEU A 223 3.25 7.03 -6.90
N LYS A 224 2.08 6.39 -6.85
CA LYS A 224 1.52 5.92 -5.57
C LYS A 224 2.39 4.86 -4.91
N SER A 225 3.03 4.00 -5.68
CA SER A 225 3.93 2.98 -5.15
C SER A 225 5.19 3.61 -4.56
N PHE A 226 5.75 4.65 -5.17
CA PHE A 226 6.89 5.39 -4.60
C PHE A 226 6.60 5.81 -3.16
N LEU A 227 5.45 6.45 -2.94
CA LEU A 227 5.02 6.92 -1.62
C LEU A 227 4.82 5.77 -0.62
N ARG A 228 4.07 4.75 -1.03
CA ARG A 228 3.74 3.60 -0.18
C ARG A 228 4.95 2.74 0.17
N ASP A 229 5.97 2.74 -0.68
CA ASP A 229 7.17 1.94 -0.49
C ASP A 229 8.29 2.70 0.25
N LEU A 230 8.07 3.96 0.65
CA LEU A 230 9.01 4.64 1.55
C LEU A 230 9.15 3.84 2.85
N SER A 231 10.34 3.86 3.46
CA SER A 231 10.58 3.17 4.74
C SER A 231 9.75 3.75 5.89
N GLU A 232 9.32 4.99 5.75
CA GLU A 232 8.43 5.74 6.65
C GLU A 232 7.40 6.49 5.80
N PRO A 233 6.14 6.65 6.24
CA PRO A 233 5.18 7.48 5.53
C PRO A 233 5.70 8.89 5.27
N LEU A 234 5.26 9.48 4.17
CA LEU A 234 5.64 10.84 3.82
C LEU A 234 5.23 11.84 4.93
N LEU A 235 4.09 11.61 5.59
CA LEU A 235 3.63 12.40 6.72
C LEU A 235 4.19 11.94 8.08
N THR A 236 5.24 11.11 8.08
CA THR A 236 5.98 10.56 9.23
C THR A 236 5.14 9.77 10.24
N PHE A 237 5.79 8.90 11.02
CA PHE A 237 5.10 8.21 12.11
C PHE A 237 4.85 9.14 13.31
N GLU A 238 5.65 10.20 13.45
CA GLU A 238 5.52 11.18 14.54
C GLU A 238 4.20 11.95 14.48
N LEU A 239 3.72 12.27 13.27
CA LEU A 239 2.46 13.00 13.09
C LEU A 239 1.24 12.09 12.99
N TYR A 240 1.40 10.78 13.15
CA TYR A 240 0.33 9.81 12.97
C TYR A 240 -0.85 10.09 13.90
N ASP A 241 -0.59 10.20 15.21
CA ASP A 241 -1.64 10.40 16.22
C ASP A 241 -2.32 11.77 16.08
N ASP A 242 -1.54 12.81 15.77
CA ASP A 242 -2.09 14.14 15.49
C ASP A 242 -3.06 14.08 14.29
N ILE A 243 -2.65 13.44 13.18
CA ILE A 243 -3.46 13.35 11.96
C ILE A 243 -4.69 12.44 12.15
N THR A 244 -4.58 11.32 12.87
CA THR A 244 -5.74 10.44 13.13
C THR A 244 -6.75 11.07 14.08
N SER A 245 -6.35 12.05 14.90
CA SER A 245 -7.26 12.86 15.73
C SER A 245 -7.95 14.01 14.99
N PHE A 246 -7.69 14.21 13.69
CA PHE A 246 -8.15 15.38 12.92
C PHE A 246 -9.67 15.64 13.03
N LEU A 247 -10.48 14.58 13.05
CA LEU A 247 -11.95 14.72 13.12
C LEU A 247 -12.42 15.21 14.49
N ASP A 248 -11.63 15.00 15.54
CA ASP A 248 -11.92 15.43 16.91
C ASP A 248 -11.58 16.92 17.13
N TRP A 249 -10.82 17.53 16.22
CA TRP A 249 -10.46 18.94 16.31
C TRP A 249 -11.67 19.86 16.07
N PRO A 250 -11.81 20.94 16.86
CA PRO A 250 -12.78 22.01 16.59
C PRO A 250 -12.61 22.55 15.17
N LYS A 251 -13.72 22.76 14.45
CA LYS A 251 -13.68 23.13 13.02
C LYS A 251 -12.92 24.44 12.78
N GLU A 252 -13.08 25.38 13.69
CA GLU A 252 -12.51 26.73 13.66
C GLU A 252 -10.98 26.69 13.81
N GLU A 253 -10.44 25.65 14.45
CA GLU A 253 -8.99 25.50 14.67
C GLU A 253 -8.30 24.67 13.59
N ARG A 254 -9.03 23.93 12.76
CA ARG A 254 -8.46 22.99 11.78
C ARG A 254 -7.48 23.66 10.84
N SER A 255 -7.80 24.82 10.27
CA SER A 255 -6.90 25.52 9.34
C SER A 255 -5.56 25.85 9.99
N ARG A 256 -5.58 26.43 11.20
CA ARG A 256 -4.38 26.76 11.98
C ARG A 256 -3.58 25.49 12.34
N ASN A 257 -4.24 24.48 12.88
CA ASN A 257 -3.60 23.25 13.35
C ASN A 257 -2.98 22.46 12.21
N VAL A 258 -3.67 22.32 11.07
CA VAL A 258 -3.15 21.67 9.86
C VAL A 258 -1.93 22.42 9.33
N THR A 259 -2.02 23.76 9.24
CA THR A 259 -0.91 24.60 8.77
C THR A 259 0.32 24.44 9.67
N GLN A 260 0.12 24.48 10.99
CA GLN A 260 1.21 24.31 11.95
C GLN A 260 1.85 22.92 11.84
N LEU A 261 1.03 21.88 11.77
CA LEU A 261 1.49 20.49 11.65
C LEU A 261 2.33 20.29 10.38
N ILE A 262 1.85 20.78 9.24
CA ILE A 262 2.54 20.60 7.95
C ILE A 262 3.79 21.48 7.86
N ARG A 263 3.74 22.74 8.28
CA ARG A 263 4.85 23.68 8.03
C ARG A 263 5.93 23.68 9.10
N GLU A 264 5.59 23.35 10.35
CA GLU A 264 6.52 23.45 11.48
C GLU A 264 7.02 22.09 11.97
N LYS A 265 6.19 21.05 11.89
CA LYS A 265 6.56 19.72 12.41
C LYS A 265 7.06 18.74 11.35
N LEU A 266 6.66 18.90 10.09
CA LEU A 266 7.08 18.00 9.03
C LEU A 266 8.55 18.28 8.66
N PRO A 267 9.42 17.25 8.54
CA PRO A 267 10.81 17.46 8.11
C PRO A 267 10.89 18.16 6.75
N GLU A 268 11.94 18.93 6.51
CA GLU A 268 12.08 19.79 5.31
C GLU A 268 11.91 19.00 4.00
N GLU A 269 12.58 17.85 3.88
CA GLU A 269 12.50 17.03 2.66
C GLU A 269 11.08 16.46 2.45
N ASN A 270 10.42 16.08 3.55
CA ASN A 270 9.04 15.57 3.54
C ASN A 270 8.05 16.67 3.17
N TYR A 271 8.23 17.88 3.72
CA TYR A 271 7.41 19.05 3.43
C TYR A 271 7.49 19.45 1.95
N GLU A 272 8.71 19.57 1.39
CA GLU A 272 8.88 19.93 -0.02
C GLU A 272 8.24 18.89 -0.95
N LEU A 273 8.44 17.60 -0.68
CA LEU A 273 7.81 16.53 -1.45
C LEU A 273 6.28 16.51 -1.30
N PHE A 274 5.77 16.69 -0.08
CA PHE A 274 4.34 16.71 0.18
C PHE A 274 3.66 17.90 -0.50
N LYS A 275 4.23 19.11 -0.38
CA LYS A 275 3.77 20.32 -1.06
C LYS A 275 3.73 20.12 -2.58
N TYR A 276 4.81 19.63 -3.18
CA TYR A 276 4.89 19.37 -4.62
C TYR A 276 3.79 18.41 -5.11
N LEU A 277 3.51 17.36 -4.33
CA LEU A 277 2.45 16.41 -4.64
C LEU A 277 1.06 17.01 -4.46
N VAL A 278 0.83 17.79 -3.40
CA VAL A 278 -0.45 18.50 -3.19
C VAL A 278 -0.72 19.47 -4.35
N GLU A 279 0.26 20.27 -4.77
CA GLU A 279 0.13 21.17 -5.93
C GLU A 279 -0.23 20.42 -7.22
N PHE A 280 0.35 19.24 -7.44
CA PHE A 280 -0.03 18.40 -8.57
C PHE A 280 -1.44 17.80 -8.42
N LEU A 281 -1.82 17.32 -7.24
CA LEU A 281 -3.16 16.76 -7.01
C LEU A 281 -4.26 17.82 -7.10
N VAL A 282 -3.96 19.07 -6.74
CA VAL A 282 -4.85 20.22 -6.97
C VAL A 282 -5.09 20.41 -8.46
N ARG A 283 -4.06 20.38 -9.30
CA ARG A 283 -4.22 20.44 -10.77
C ARG A 283 -5.06 19.28 -11.31
N VAL A 284 -4.94 18.08 -10.74
CA VAL A 284 -5.79 16.93 -11.12
C VAL A 284 -7.25 17.18 -10.74
N MET A 285 -7.50 17.71 -9.54
CA MET A 285 -8.83 18.08 -9.06
C MET A 285 -9.46 19.20 -9.88
N GLU A 286 -8.69 20.18 -10.36
CA GLU A 286 -9.19 21.24 -11.25
C GLU A 286 -9.72 20.70 -12.60
N CYS A 287 -9.33 19.49 -12.98
CA CYS A 287 -9.82 18.78 -14.17
C CYS A 287 -10.92 17.74 -13.84
N GLU A 288 -11.57 17.82 -12.67
CA GLU A 288 -12.55 16.81 -12.21
C GLU A 288 -13.74 16.61 -13.16
N ASP A 289 -14.12 17.63 -13.93
CA ASP A 289 -15.17 17.54 -14.94
C ASP A 289 -14.86 16.50 -16.03
N LEU A 290 -13.58 16.26 -16.30
CA LEU A 290 -13.10 15.28 -17.29
C LEU A 290 -12.67 13.99 -16.60
N ASN A 291 -11.75 14.07 -15.66
CA ASN A 291 -11.12 12.89 -15.07
C ASN A 291 -11.93 12.26 -13.91
N LYS A 292 -12.99 12.93 -13.42
CA LYS A 292 -13.90 12.50 -12.35
C LYS A 292 -13.24 12.34 -10.97
N MET A 293 -12.07 12.95 -10.75
CA MET A 293 -11.30 12.85 -9.52
C MET A 293 -11.42 14.11 -8.66
N THR A 294 -12.48 14.16 -7.86
CA THR A 294 -12.68 15.19 -6.83
C THR A 294 -11.64 15.11 -5.71
N SER A 295 -11.54 16.15 -4.87
CA SER A 295 -10.68 16.15 -3.66
C SER A 295 -10.91 14.91 -2.79
N SER A 296 -12.18 14.55 -2.55
CA SER A 296 -12.57 13.41 -1.74
C SER A 296 -12.12 12.09 -2.38
N ASN A 297 -12.28 11.94 -3.70
CA ASN A 297 -11.83 10.76 -4.43
C ASN A 297 -10.29 10.62 -4.38
N LEU A 298 -9.57 11.72 -4.53
CA LEU A 298 -8.12 11.74 -4.44
C LEU A 298 -7.66 11.42 -3.01
N ALA A 299 -8.31 11.97 -1.99
CA ALA A 299 -7.98 11.73 -0.60
C ALA A 299 -8.14 10.25 -0.21
N ILE A 300 -9.20 9.58 -0.68
CA ILE A 300 -9.39 8.13 -0.47
C ILE A 300 -8.24 7.32 -1.08
N VAL A 301 -7.78 7.72 -2.26
CA VAL A 301 -6.71 7.01 -2.97
C VAL A 301 -5.34 7.31 -2.36
N PHE A 302 -5.08 8.56 -1.97
CA PHE A 302 -3.75 9.00 -1.53
C PHE A 302 -3.52 8.94 -0.03
N GLY A 303 -4.56 9.06 0.81
CA GLY A 303 -4.49 8.91 2.27
C GLY A 303 -3.61 7.74 2.73
N PRO A 304 -3.88 6.50 2.30
CA PRO A 304 -3.07 5.34 2.70
C PRO A 304 -1.67 5.28 2.08
N ASN A 305 -1.35 6.15 1.11
CA ASN A 305 0.00 6.27 0.56
C ASN A 305 0.79 7.42 1.22
N PHE A 306 0.11 8.38 1.86
CA PHE A 306 0.76 9.46 2.60
C PHE A 306 1.02 9.12 4.06
N LEU A 307 0.15 8.30 4.68
CA LEU A 307 0.26 7.95 6.09
C LEU A 307 -0.23 6.52 6.36
N TRP A 308 0.54 5.79 7.19
CA TRP A 308 0.17 4.48 7.71
C TRP A 308 0.78 4.24 9.10
N SER A 309 0.25 3.25 9.84
CA SER A 309 0.72 2.94 11.20
C SER A 309 1.98 2.06 11.19
N ASN A 310 2.88 2.28 12.16
CA ASN A 310 4.03 1.41 12.43
C ASN A 310 3.68 0.17 13.28
N ARG A 311 2.52 0.16 13.97
CA ARG A 311 2.14 -0.85 14.99
C ARG A 311 1.36 -2.05 14.44
N SER A 312 1.54 -2.37 13.16
CA SER A 312 0.77 -3.31 12.34
C SER A 312 -0.55 -2.73 11.80
N ASN A 313 -0.75 -2.87 10.47
CA ASN A 313 -1.87 -2.43 9.62
C ASN A 313 -2.73 -1.26 10.15
N THR A 314 -2.68 -0.11 9.46
CA THR A 314 -3.65 0.99 9.64
C THR A 314 -5.07 0.44 9.78
N THR A 315 -5.71 0.73 10.91
CA THR A 315 -7.04 0.19 11.19
C THR A 315 -8.08 0.85 10.28
N LEU A 316 -9.23 0.21 10.09
CA LEU A 316 -10.33 0.83 9.32
C LEU A 316 -10.83 2.13 9.99
N GLU A 317 -10.65 2.25 11.31
CA GLU A 317 -11.03 3.41 12.10
C GLU A 317 -10.12 4.61 11.81
N ASP A 318 -8.82 4.37 11.61
CA ASP A 318 -7.83 5.41 11.31
C ASP A 318 -7.91 5.94 9.87
N ILE A 319 -8.38 5.12 8.92
CA ILE A 319 -8.43 5.51 7.49
C ILE A 319 -9.36 6.70 7.28
N ARG A 320 -10.48 6.78 8.01
CA ARG A 320 -11.47 7.85 7.82
C ARG A 320 -10.89 9.22 8.22
N PRO A 321 -10.29 9.41 9.41
CA PRO A 321 -9.60 10.65 9.75
C PRO A 321 -8.47 11.00 8.78
N ILE A 322 -7.65 10.04 8.37
CA ILE A 322 -6.54 10.27 7.42
C ILE A 322 -7.08 10.83 6.09
N ASN A 323 -8.10 10.20 5.53
CA ASN A 323 -8.71 10.67 4.28
C ASN A 323 -9.35 12.05 4.45
N ALA A 324 -10.00 12.32 5.59
CA ALA A 324 -10.58 13.63 5.87
C ALA A 324 -9.51 14.72 6.01
N PHE A 325 -8.37 14.41 6.61
CA PHE A 325 -7.22 15.32 6.71
C PHE A 325 -6.68 15.65 5.31
N ILE A 326 -6.44 14.65 4.46
CA ILE A 326 -5.94 14.88 3.10
C ILE A 326 -6.93 15.67 2.24
N ASP A 327 -8.23 15.36 2.33
CA ASP A 327 -9.28 16.13 1.64
C ASP A 327 -9.27 17.60 2.09
N PHE A 328 -9.14 17.85 3.39
CA PHE A 328 -9.00 19.20 3.93
C PHE A 328 -7.76 19.92 3.40
N VAL A 329 -6.61 19.24 3.34
CA VAL A 329 -5.37 19.82 2.78
C VAL A 329 -5.55 20.21 1.31
N LEU A 330 -6.17 19.36 0.50
CA LEU A 330 -6.41 19.64 -0.92
C LEU A 330 -7.34 20.85 -1.11
N GLN A 331 -8.43 20.91 -0.34
CA GLN A 331 -9.41 22.01 -0.42
C GLN A 331 -8.84 23.35 0.07
N ASN A 332 -7.95 23.32 1.07
CA ASN A 332 -7.40 24.53 1.72
C ASN A 332 -5.92 24.77 1.37
N HIS A 333 -5.42 24.20 0.26
CA HIS A 333 -4.00 24.24 -0.10
C HIS A 333 -3.44 25.67 -0.21
N LYS A 334 -4.27 26.65 -0.65
CA LYS A 334 -3.85 28.05 -0.74
C LYS A 334 -3.53 28.62 0.63
N ASP A 335 -4.40 28.43 1.62
CA ASP A 335 -4.18 28.96 2.96
C ASP A 335 -3.00 28.26 3.68
N ILE A 336 -2.81 26.96 3.39
CA ILE A 336 -1.73 26.16 3.98
C ILE A 336 -0.36 26.54 3.40
N TYR A 337 -0.24 26.78 2.08
CA TYR A 337 1.05 26.94 1.41
C TYR A 337 1.33 28.34 0.84
N LEU A 338 0.29 29.15 0.59
CA LEU A 338 0.39 30.52 0.08
C LEU A 338 0.07 31.51 1.21
N ILE A 339 1.00 31.68 2.15
CA ILE A 339 0.96 32.87 3.02
C ILE A 339 1.56 34.03 2.22
N ASP A 340 0.70 34.99 1.90
CA ASP A 340 1.08 36.25 1.26
C ASP A 340 2.05 37.00 2.18
N VAL A 341 3.35 36.98 1.85
CA VAL A 341 4.43 37.63 2.61
C VAL A 341 4.25 39.17 2.65
N ASN A 342 3.25 39.70 1.92
CA ASN A 342 2.96 41.12 1.81
C ASN A 342 1.78 41.64 2.64
N GLN A 343 1.09 40.83 3.46
CA GLN A 343 0.11 41.37 4.40
C GLN A 343 0.79 42.01 5.63
N ARG A 344 1.51 43.11 5.38
CA ARG A 344 1.81 44.08 6.43
C ARG A 344 0.47 44.56 6.99
N HIS A 345 0.20 44.23 8.24
CA HIS A 345 -0.88 44.84 8.99
C HIS A 345 -0.69 46.35 8.92
N THR A 346 -1.58 47.06 8.23
CA THR A 346 -1.76 48.49 8.47
C THR A 346 -2.27 48.62 9.89
N PRO A 347 -1.54 49.28 10.81
CA PRO A 347 -2.09 49.58 12.12
C PRO A 347 -3.31 50.49 11.89
N ILE A 348 -4.45 50.06 12.41
CA ILE A 348 -5.64 50.89 12.51
C ILE A 348 -5.27 51.99 13.51
N GLY A 349 -5.07 53.20 13.00
CA GLY A 349 -4.89 54.43 13.78
C GLY A 349 -6.22 54.98 14.28
#